data_AF-D4YV48-F1
#
_entry.id   AF-D4YV48-F1
#
_cell.length_a   1.000
_cell.length_b   1.000
_cell.length_c   1.000
_cell.angle_alpha   90.00
_cell.angle_beta   90.00
_cell.angle_gamma   90.00
#
_symmetry.space_group_name_H-M   'P 1'
#
loop_
_entity.id
_entity.type
_entity.pdbx_description
1 polymer ?
#
loop_
_entity_poly.entity_id
_entity_poly.type
_entity_poly.pdbx_seq_one_letter_code
_entity_poly.pdbx_strand_id
1 'polypeptide(L)'
;MNVAFGLLSSYQNQGALADNVLIGLGTNGPFSMGDLDRLMNQVGKKRHVFWINTHVPTRQWQDQVNSLLDQAQKHYDNLTVINWYRYSKNHPNWFYQDKTHPTPKGSKYYSAYIVKTIVKHAKF
;
A
#
# COMPACT_ATOMS: atom_id res chain seq x y z
N MET A 1 1.12 12.20 2.86
CA MET A 1 0.26 11.76 3.98
C MET A 1 -0.90 12.71 4.27
N ASN A 2 -0.72 14.04 4.30
CA ASN A 2 -1.80 15.01 4.61
C ASN A 2 -3.12 14.81 3.84
N VAL A 3 -3.04 14.58 2.53
CA VAL A 3 -4.24 14.31 1.69
C VAL A 3 -4.97 13.03 2.12
N ALA A 4 -4.22 11.98 2.50
CA ALA A 4 -4.79 10.70 2.90
C ALA A 4 -5.62 10.81 4.20
N PHE A 5 -5.13 11.57 5.18
CA PHE A 5 -5.87 11.82 6.43
C PHE A 5 -7.21 12.51 6.17
N GLY A 6 -7.21 13.53 5.31
CA GLY A 6 -8.44 14.23 4.92
C GLY A 6 -9.42 13.33 4.17
N LEU A 7 -8.92 12.52 3.22
CA LEU A 7 -9.76 11.62 2.44
C LEU A 7 -10.40 10.52 3.30
N LEU A 8 -9.62 9.90 4.20
CA LEU A 8 -10.16 8.92 5.14
C LEU A 8 -11.23 9.53 6.04
N SER A 9 -10.98 10.72 6.58
CA SER A 9 -11.97 11.42 7.42
C SER A 9 -13.26 11.68 6.63
N SER A 10 -13.15 12.09 5.37
CA SER A 10 -14.29 12.30 4.48
C SER A 10 -15.09 11.01 4.25
N TYR A 11 -14.42 9.89 3.94
CA TYR A 11 -15.09 8.59 3.75
C TYR A 11 -15.74 8.06 5.03
N GLN A 12 -15.13 8.30 6.19
CA GLN A 12 -15.74 7.94 7.48
C GLN A 12 -17.02 8.75 7.74
N ASN A 13 -16.96 10.06 7.53
CA ASN A 13 -18.12 10.94 7.72
C ASN A 13 -19.27 10.63 6.76
N GLN A 14 -18.97 10.12 5.57
CA GLN A 14 -19.95 9.68 4.58
C GLN A 14 -20.44 8.24 4.81
N GLY A 15 -19.87 7.50 5.77
CA GLY A 15 -20.17 6.08 5.95
C GLY A 15 -19.68 5.19 4.79
N ALA A 16 -18.77 5.69 3.94
CA ALA A 16 -18.28 5.03 2.74
C ALA A 16 -17.03 4.16 2.96
N LEU A 17 -16.47 4.15 4.18
CA LEU A 17 -15.28 3.35 4.49
C LEU A 17 -15.65 1.88 4.75
N ALA A 18 -15.44 1.05 3.73
CA ALA A 18 -15.69 -0.40 3.74
C ALA A 18 -14.83 -1.18 4.76
N ASP A 19 -15.16 -2.45 4.98
CA ASP A 19 -14.42 -3.34 5.90
C ASP A 19 -13.00 -3.68 5.43
N ASN A 20 -12.71 -3.54 4.15
CA ASN A 20 -11.39 -3.74 3.56
C ASN A 20 -10.92 -2.44 2.90
N VAL A 21 -9.75 -1.93 3.30
CA VAL A 21 -9.19 -0.66 2.81
C VAL A 21 -7.85 -0.91 2.14
N LEU A 22 -7.71 -0.55 0.87
CA LEU A 22 -6.46 -0.64 0.12
C LEU A 22 -5.74 0.72 0.09
N ILE A 23 -4.48 0.74 0.50
CA ILE A 23 -3.61 1.91 0.52
C ILE A 23 -2.42 1.70 -0.43
N GLY A 24 -2.22 2.65 -1.33
CA GLY A 24 -1.09 2.69 -2.26
C GLY A 24 -0.26 3.96 -2.07
N LEU A 25 0.41 4.09 -0.92
CA LEU A 25 1.22 5.26 -0.56
C LEU A 25 2.69 4.87 -0.34
N GLY A 26 3.59 5.80 -0.68
CA GLY A 26 5.04 5.67 -0.48
C GLY A 26 5.87 5.87 -1.76
N THR A 27 5.29 5.69 -2.94
CA THR A 27 6.02 5.82 -4.22
C THR A 27 6.58 7.24 -4.40
N ASN A 28 5.76 8.25 -4.07
CA ASN A 28 6.06 9.67 -4.30
C ASN A 28 6.74 10.35 -3.10
N GLY A 29 7.12 9.61 -2.06
CA GLY A 29 7.84 10.15 -0.91
C GLY A 29 7.71 9.26 0.33
N PRO A 30 8.67 9.37 1.26
CA PRO A 30 8.62 8.64 2.52
C PRO A 30 7.47 9.12 3.41
N PHE A 31 7.21 8.33 4.46
CA PHE A 31 6.34 8.69 5.55
C PHE A 31 6.93 8.14 6.86
N SER A 32 6.48 8.70 7.98
CA SER A 32 6.93 8.25 9.31
C SER A 32 6.06 7.12 9.85
N MET A 33 6.53 6.42 10.89
CA MET A 33 5.72 5.42 11.59
C MET A 33 4.50 6.09 12.24
N GLY A 34 4.67 7.29 12.79
CA GLY A 34 3.55 8.06 13.35
C GLY A 34 2.47 8.41 12.32
N ASP A 35 2.82 8.66 11.07
CA ASP A 35 1.82 8.85 9.99
C ASP A 35 1.07 7.55 9.70
N LEU A 36 1.77 6.42 9.66
CA LEU A 36 1.16 5.10 9.46
C LEU A 36 0.23 4.78 10.63
N ASP A 37 0.69 4.96 11.86
CA ASP A 37 -0.10 4.69 13.08
C ASP A 37 -1.36 5.54 13.09
N ARG A 38 -1.25 6.81 12.69
CA ARG A 38 -2.40 7.70 12.53
C ARG A 38 -3.38 7.19 11.48
N LEU A 39 -2.92 6.71 10.33
CA LEU A 39 -3.80 6.11 9.31
C LEU A 39 -4.49 4.83 9.84
N MET A 40 -3.74 3.94 10.48
CA MET A 40 -4.27 2.70 11.05
C MET A 40 -5.32 2.98 12.13
N ASN A 41 -5.08 3.98 12.98
CA ASN A 41 -6.03 4.43 14.00
C ASN A 41 -7.28 5.06 13.38
N GLN A 42 -7.14 5.86 12.32
CA GLN A 42 -8.28 6.42 11.61
C GLN A 42 -9.13 5.31 10.97
N VAL A 43 -8.52 4.36 10.25
CA VAL A 43 -9.26 3.24 9.64
C VAL A 43 -9.98 2.39 10.71
N GLY A 44 -9.29 2.17 11.83
CA GLY A 44 -9.82 1.49 13.01
C GLY A 44 -9.71 -0.03 12.95
N LYS A 45 -9.62 -0.64 14.14
CA LYS A 45 -9.33 -2.08 14.33
C LYS A 45 -10.38 -3.05 13.75
N LYS A 46 -11.58 -2.57 13.44
CA LYS A 46 -12.67 -3.41 12.88
C LYS A 46 -12.49 -3.70 11.40
N ARG A 47 -11.63 -2.95 10.70
CA ARG A 47 -11.38 -3.07 9.27
C ARG A 47 -10.03 -3.73 9.02
N HIS A 48 -9.89 -4.34 7.85
CA HIS A 48 -8.62 -4.86 7.36
C HIS A 48 -7.96 -3.86 6.42
N VAL A 49 -6.69 -3.55 6.65
CA VAL A 49 -5.89 -2.67 5.80
C VAL A 49 -4.97 -3.51 4.94
N PHE A 50 -5.03 -3.26 3.63
CA PHE A 50 -4.07 -3.74 2.66
C PHE A 50 -3.17 -2.58 2.26
N TRP A 51 -1.85 -2.75 2.34
CA TRP A 51 -0.92 -1.70 1.94
C TRP A 51 0.08 -2.21 0.91
N ILE A 52 0.15 -1.55 -0.24
CA ILE A 52 1.07 -1.92 -1.32
C ILE A 52 2.43 -1.28 -1.07
N ASN A 53 3.48 -2.10 -0.93
CA ASN A 53 4.85 -1.59 -0.80
C ASN A 53 5.42 -1.13 -2.16
N THR A 54 6.54 -0.42 -2.16
CA THR A 54 6.93 0.41 -3.31
C THR A 54 8.06 -0.20 -4.14
N HIS A 55 7.95 -0.07 -5.46
CA HIS A 55 9.03 -0.28 -6.41
C HIS A 55 9.35 1.06 -7.07
N VAL A 56 10.41 1.72 -6.61
CA VAL A 56 10.85 3.03 -7.07
C VAL A 56 12.39 3.09 -6.97
N PRO A 57 13.11 2.30 -7.79
CA PRO A 57 14.53 2.04 -7.61
C PRO A 57 15.43 3.27 -7.81
N THR A 58 14.86 4.36 -8.35
CA THR A 58 15.55 5.64 -8.57
C THR A 58 15.46 6.59 -7.37
N ARG A 59 14.88 6.14 -6.24
CA ARG A 59 14.66 6.96 -5.04
C ARG A 59 15.20 6.29 -3.79
N GLN A 60 15.94 7.05 -3.00
CA GLN A 60 16.59 6.58 -1.77
C GLN A 60 15.60 6.10 -0.70
N TRP A 61 14.36 6.62 -0.71
CA TRP A 61 13.35 6.27 0.30
C TRP A 61 12.63 4.94 0.05
N GLN A 62 12.87 4.25 -1.07
CA GLN A 62 12.20 2.97 -1.36
C GLN A 62 12.39 1.98 -0.19
N ASP A 63 13.63 1.77 0.22
CA ASP A 63 13.97 0.76 1.21
C ASP A 63 13.52 1.20 2.61
N GLN A 64 13.54 2.51 2.88
CA GLN A 64 12.95 3.08 4.10
C GLN A 64 11.45 2.77 4.19
N VAL A 65 10.68 3.05 3.14
CA VAL A 65 9.23 2.78 3.09
C VAL A 65 8.95 1.28 3.22
N ASN A 66 9.66 0.45 2.47
CA ASN A 66 9.44 -0.99 2.47
C ASN A 66 9.79 -1.64 3.83
N SER A 67 10.86 -1.18 4.49
CA SER A 67 11.24 -1.62 5.84
C SER A 67 10.22 -1.17 6.88
N LEU A 68 9.72 0.06 6.79
CA LEU A 68 8.70 0.57 7.71
C LEU A 68 7.39 -0.21 7.58
N LEU A 69 6.95 -0.52 6.35
CA LEU A 69 5.79 -1.39 6.13
C LEU A 69 6.00 -2.81 6.67
N ASP A 70 7.21 -3.37 6.53
CA ASP A 70 7.54 -4.68 7.11
C ASP A 70 7.51 -4.69 8.64
N GLN A 71 7.89 -3.59 9.28
CA GLN A 71 7.75 -3.42 10.73
C GLN A 71 6.28 -3.26 11.13
N ALA A 72 5.52 -2.45 10.39
CA ALA A 72 4.11 -2.19 10.68
C ALA A 72 3.25 -3.46 10.58
N GLN A 73 3.46 -4.32 9.58
CA GLN A 73 2.69 -5.58 9.48
C GLN A 73 2.94 -6.56 10.62
N LYS A 74 4.06 -6.43 11.35
CA LYS A 74 4.33 -7.22 12.57
C LYS A 74 3.66 -6.60 13.80
N HIS A 75 3.32 -5.32 13.75
CA HIS A 75 2.70 -4.59 14.85
C HIS A 75 1.17 -4.60 14.76
N TYR A 76 0.61 -4.55 13.56
CA TYR A 76 -0.83 -4.48 13.31
C TYR A 76 -1.38 -5.79 12.74
N ASP A 77 -2.14 -6.54 13.55
CA ASP A 77 -2.77 -7.79 13.14
C ASP A 77 -3.76 -7.63 11.98
N ASN A 78 -4.34 -6.44 11.84
CA ASN A 78 -5.28 -6.08 10.77
C ASN A 78 -4.61 -5.39 9.57
N LEU A 79 -3.29 -5.50 9.43
CA LEU A 79 -2.52 -4.98 8.28
C LEU A 79 -1.91 -6.13 7.47
N THR A 80 -2.15 -6.13 6.17
CA THR A 80 -1.46 -7.01 5.22
C THR A 80 -0.70 -6.19 4.19
N VAL A 81 0.62 -6.37 4.13
CA VAL A 81 1.45 -5.72 3.12
C VAL A 81 1.46 -6.54 1.83
N ILE A 82 0.99 -5.93 0.75
CA ILE A 82 1.08 -6.49 -0.61
C ILE A 82 2.48 -6.18 -1.14
N ASN A 83 3.33 -7.21 -1.19
CA ASN A 83 4.75 -7.06 -1.55
C ASN A 83 4.99 -6.92 -3.06
N TRP A 84 4.51 -5.82 -3.64
CA TRP A 84 4.71 -5.47 -5.04
C TRP A 84 6.19 -5.34 -5.39
N TYR A 85 7.02 -4.79 -4.50
CA TYR A 85 8.46 -4.68 -4.69
C TYR A 85 9.10 -6.02 -5.06
N ARG A 86 8.91 -7.05 -4.21
CA ARG A 86 9.49 -8.38 -4.44
C ARG A 86 8.89 -9.03 -5.69
N TYR A 87 7.60 -8.84 -5.92
CA TYR A 87 6.91 -9.45 -7.06
C TYR A 87 7.34 -8.83 -8.40
N SER A 88 7.73 -7.57 -8.43
CA SER A 88 8.01 -6.83 -9.66
C SER A 88 9.49 -6.62 -9.98
N LYS A 89 10.40 -6.65 -8.98
CA LYS A 89 11.80 -6.22 -9.14
C LYS A 89 12.61 -6.94 -10.23
N ASN A 90 12.24 -8.18 -10.56
CA ASN A 90 12.92 -8.98 -11.59
C ASN A 90 12.22 -8.91 -12.96
N HIS A 91 11.28 -7.98 -13.13
CA HIS A 91 10.49 -7.80 -14.35
C HIS A 91 10.69 -6.38 -14.92
N PRO A 92 11.88 -6.04 -15.45
CA PRO A 92 12.14 -4.70 -15.97
C PRO A 92 11.18 -4.31 -17.12
N ASN A 93 10.69 -5.28 -17.90
CA ASN A 93 9.72 -5.05 -18.97
C ASN A 93 8.28 -4.77 -18.47
N TRP A 94 8.04 -4.81 -17.17
CA TRP A 94 6.78 -4.39 -16.58
C TRP A 94 6.72 -2.89 -16.33
N PHE A 95 7.84 -2.17 -16.48
CA PHE A 95 7.94 -0.75 -16.18
C PHE A 95 8.32 0.07 -17.41
N TYR A 96 7.92 1.34 -17.41
CA TYR A 96 8.44 2.34 -18.34
C TYR A 96 9.90 2.70 -18.01
N GLN A 97 10.48 3.60 -18.79
CA GLN A 97 11.89 3.99 -18.67
C GLN A 97 12.27 4.56 -17.30
N ASP A 98 11.31 5.16 -16.57
CA ASP A 98 11.52 5.66 -15.21
C ASP A 98 11.61 4.56 -14.13
N LYS A 99 11.41 3.30 -14.53
CA LYS A 99 11.48 2.10 -13.69
C LYS A 99 10.49 2.10 -12.52
N THR A 100 9.46 2.94 -12.55
CA THR A 100 8.50 3.13 -11.46
C THR A 100 7.07 2.91 -11.96
N HIS A 101 6.71 3.51 -13.09
CA HIS A 101 5.37 3.38 -13.65
C HIS A 101 5.22 2.05 -14.40
N PRO A 102 4.22 1.21 -14.07
CA PRO A 102 3.97 -0.01 -14.82
C PRO A 102 3.47 0.28 -16.25
N THR A 103 3.94 -0.51 -17.22
CA THR A 103 3.36 -0.57 -18.58
C THR A 103 1.99 -1.24 -18.54
N PRO A 104 1.18 -1.23 -19.62
CA PRO A 104 -0.08 -1.98 -19.66
C PRO A 104 0.08 -3.46 -19.32
N LYS A 105 1.23 -4.06 -19.68
CA LYS A 105 1.59 -5.43 -19.26
C LYS A 105 1.82 -5.50 -17.75
N GLY A 106 2.65 -4.61 -17.20
CA GLY A 106 2.92 -4.54 -15.76
C GLY A 106 1.67 -4.30 -14.93
N SER A 107 0.77 -3.41 -15.37
CA SER A 107 -0.49 -3.10 -14.70
C SER A 107 -1.42 -4.31 -14.59
N LYS A 108 -1.44 -5.20 -15.59
CA LYS A 108 -2.21 -6.46 -15.49
C LYS A 108 -1.70 -7.33 -14.34
N TYR A 109 -0.38 -7.48 -14.22
CA TYR A 109 0.22 -8.25 -13.13
C TYR A 109 0.08 -7.57 -11.77
N TYR A 110 0.20 -6.24 -11.72
CA TYR A 110 -0.03 -5.43 -10.53
C TYR A 110 -1.43 -5.65 -9.97
N SER A 111 -2.46 -5.44 -10.79
CA SER A 111 -3.86 -5.58 -10.38
C SER A 111 -4.20 -7.02 -10.01
N ALA A 112 -3.76 -8.01 -10.79
CA ALA A 112 -4.01 -9.42 -10.48
C ALA A 112 -3.38 -9.83 -9.14
N TYR A 113 -2.16 -9.36 -8.86
CA TYR A 113 -1.47 -9.67 -7.61
C TYR A 113 -2.15 -9.03 -6.39
N ILE A 114 -2.59 -7.77 -6.52
CA ILE A 114 -3.36 -7.08 -5.49
C ILE A 114 -4.67 -7.82 -5.20
N VAL A 115 -5.48 -8.08 -6.23
CA VAL A 115 -6.79 -8.74 -6.09
C VAL A 115 -6.62 -10.13 -5.48
N LYS A 116 -5.64 -10.92 -5.94
CA LYS A 116 -5.36 -12.24 -5.37
C LYS A 116 -5.00 -12.17 -3.88
N THR A 117 -4.24 -11.16 -3.47
CA THR A 117 -3.87 -10.97 -2.06
C THR A 117 -5.08 -10.55 -1.24
N ILE A 118 -5.89 -9.61 -1.74
CA ILE A 118 -7.12 -9.18 -1.08
C ILE A 118 -8.07 -10.37 -0.90
N VAL A 119 -8.38 -11.12 -1.96
CA VAL A 119 -9.30 -12.27 -1.88
C VAL A 119 -8.86 -13.32 -0.85
N LYS A 120 -7.55 -13.50 -0.65
CA LYS A 120 -7.01 -14.47 0.31
C LYS A 120 -7.15 -14.06 1.77
N HIS A 121 -7.16 -12.75 2.05
CA HIS A 121 -7.04 -12.20 3.40
C HIS A 121 -8.16 -11.23 3.79
N ALA A 122 -9.09 -10.95 2.86
CA ALA A 122 -10.17 -10.01 3.09
C ALA A 122 -11.08 -10.49 4.19
N LYS A 123 -11.63 -9.51 4.92
CA LYS A 123 -12.71 -9.71 5.85
C LYS A 123 -14.03 -9.80 5.07
N PHE A 124 -14.83 -10.83 5.35
CA PHE A 124 -16.19 -11.02 4.86
C PHE A 124 -17.16 -11.05 6.03
#